data_AF-A0A836VCH2-F1
#
_entry.id   AF-A0A836VCH2-F1
#
_cell.length_a   1.000
_cell.length_b   1.000
_cell.length_c   1.000
_cell.angle_alpha   90.00
_cell.angle_beta   90.00
_cell.angle_gamma   90.00
#
_symmetry.space_group_name_H-M   'P 1'
#
loop_
_entity.id
_entity.type
_entity.pdbx_description
1 polymer ?
#
loop_
_entity_poly.entity_id
_entity_poly.type
_entity_poly.pdbx_seq_one_letter_code
_entity_poly.pdbx_strand_id
1 'polypeptide(L)'
;MNKHMNRSSLAVILLALSLGASPARAGDCDHVITSNEARTENAITATKIPWETSLEKAKAKSAASGKPILWVHMLGNIDGYT
;
A
#
# COMPACT_ATOMS: atom_id res chain seq x y z
N MET A 1 -37.05 31.53 9.46
CA MET A 1 -35.94 31.52 8.49
C MET A 1 -34.85 30.59 9.01
N ASN A 2 -34.51 29.59 8.20
CA ASN A 2 -33.67 28.40 8.39
C ASN A 2 -32.53 28.43 9.43
N LYS A 3 -32.36 27.30 10.15
CA LYS A 3 -31.37 26.26 9.75
C LYS A 3 -31.46 25.04 10.68
N HIS A 4 -32.09 23.97 10.19
CA HIS A 4 -31.75 22.62 10.66
C HIS A 4 -30.29 22.37 10.27
N MET A 5 -29.39 22.37 11.25
CA MET A 5 -28.02 21.94 11.04
C MET A 5 -28.03 20.44 10.74
N ASN A 6 -27.82 20.13 9.47
CA ASN A 6 -27.98 18.79 8.92
C ASN A 6 -26.87 17.90 9.52
N ARG A 7 -27.24 16.73 10.07
CA ARG A 7 -26.31 15.81 10.75
C ARG A 7 -25.10 15.43 9.88
N SER A 8 -25.28 15.48 8.57
CA SER A 8 -24.22 15.28 7.56
C SER A 8 -23.09 16.31 7.64
N SER A 9 -23.36 17.56 8.07
CA SER A 9 -22.35 18.62 8.19
C SER A 9 -21.42 18.41 9.38
N LEU A 10 -21.87 17.76 10.45
CA LEU A 10 -21.05 17.42 11.62
C LEU A 10 -20.07 16.27 11.32
N ALA A 11 -20.51 15.28 10.53
CA ALA A 11 -19.67 14.15 10.14
C ALA A 11 -18.47 14.57 9.27
N VAL A 12 -18.67 15.56 8.39
CA VAL A 12 -17.59 16.10 7.53
C VAL A 12 -16.54 16.84 8.36
N ILE A 13 -16.95 17.55 9.42
CA ILE A 13 -16.02 18.28 10.31
C ILE A 13 -15.20 17.30 11.16
N LEU A 14 -15.83 16.23 11.69
CA LEU A 14 -15.13 15.18 12.44
C LEU A 14 -14.12 14.41 11.59
N LEU A 15 -14.45 14.14 10.32
CA LEU A 15 -13.51 13.50 9.39
C LEU A 15 -12.32 14.42 9.07
N ALA A 16 -12.56 15.72 8.89
CA ALA A 16 -11.51 16.71 8.63
C ALA A 16 -10.54 16.90 9.81
N LEU A 17 -11.01 16.75 11.05
CA LEU A 17 -10.17 16.81 12.26
C LEU A 17 -9.29 15.55 12.44
N SER A 18 -9.68 14.41 11.88
CA SER A 18 -8.89 13.16 11.95
C SER A 18 -7.71 13.12 10.97
N LEU A 19 -7.70 14.01 9.98
CA LEU A 19 -6.64 14.16 8.97
C LEU A 19 -5.52 15.11 9.42
N GLY A 20 -5.66 15.73 10.59
CA GLY A 20 -4.69 16.64 11.20
C GLY A 20 -3.49 15.92 11.80
N ALA A 21 -2.50 15.64 10.94
CA ALA A 21 -1.07 15.73 11.25
C ALA A 21 -0.54 15.01 12.51
N SER A 22 -0.28 13.71 12.38
CA SER A 22 1.03 13.22 12.85
C SER A 22 2.02 13.44 11.72
N PRO A 23 3.01 14.35 11.85
CA PRO A 23 4.12 14.34 10.92
C PRO A 23 4.79 12.98 11.09
N ALA A 24 4.69 12.12 10.08
CA ALA A 24 5.56 10.96 9.99
C ALA A 24 6.98 11.54 10.00
N ARG A 25 7.66 11.42 11.14
CA ARG A 25 9.10 11.66 11.17
C ARG A 25 9.66 10.69 10.14
N ALA A 26 10.23 11.23 9.07
CA ALA A 26 11.20 10.48 8.29
C ALA A 26 12.30 10.12 9.30
N GLY A 27 12.21 8.92 9.87
CA GLY A 27 13.28 8.38 10.70
C GLY A 27 14.53 8.37 9.85
N ASP A 28 15.66 8.73 10.46
CA ASP A 28 16.97 8.60 9.83
C ASP A 28 17.04 7.27 9.08
N CYS A 29 17.56 7.30 7.85
CA CYS A 29 17.82 6.11 7.05
C CYS A 29 19.00 5.32 7.65
N ASP A 30 18.89 4.93 8.92
CA ASP A 30 19.88 4.15 9.68
C ASP A 30 19.95 2.68 9.21
N HIS A 31 19.10 2.28 8.26
CA HIS A 31 19.07 0.94 7.69
C HIS A 31 19.44 0.93 6.20
N VAL A 32 20.55 1.57 5.84
CA VAL A 32 21.22 1.23 4.58
C VAL A 32 21.86 -0.14 4.76
N ILE A 33 21.10 -1.18 4.41
CA ILE A 33 21.59 -2.55 4.37
C ILE A 33 22.59 -2.72 3.23
N THR A 34 23.59 -3.58 3.44
CA THR A 34 24.57 -3.89 2.39
C THR A 34 23.91 -4.62 1.23
N SER A 35 24.49 -4.56 0.03
CA SER A 35 23.94 -5.23 -1.16
C SER A 35 23.71 -6.73 -0.98
N ASN A 36 24.52 -7.38 -0.13
CA ASN A 36 24.38 -8.82 0.15
C ASN A 36 23.22 -9.11 1.12
N GLU A 37 23.02 -8.25 2.12
CA GLU A 37 21.86 -8.30 3.02
C GLU A 37 20.57 -8.02 2.24
N ALA A 38 20.57 -6.98 1.38
CA ALA A 38 19.44 -6.67 0.50
C ALA A 38 19.06 -7.84 -0.41
N ARG A 39 20.04 -8.52 -1.00
CA ARG A 39 19.78 -9.71 -1.83
C ARG A 39 19.15 -10.84 -1.04
N THR A 40 19.66 -11.11 0.16
CA THR A 40 19.15 -12.15 1.06
C THR A 40 17.73 -11.84 1.52
N GLU A 41 17.48 -10.62 1.99
CA GLU A 41 16.16 -10.19 2.44
C GLU A 41 15.14 -10.17 1.31
N ASN A 42 15.55 -9.75 0.11
CA ASN A 42 14.68 -9.79 -1.06
C ASN A 42 14.30 -11.23 -1.44
N ALA A 43 15.26 -12.16 -1.45
CA ALA A 43 14.97 -13.58 -1.73
C ALA A 43 14.01 -14.18 -0.69
N ILE A 44 14.19 -13.85 0.59
CA ILE A 44 13.30 -14.31 1.67
C ILE A 44 11.91 -13.66 1.54
N THR A 45 11.83 -12.37 1.21
CA THR A 45 10.55 -11.64 1.16
C THR A 45 9.74 -12.00 -0.08
N ALA A 46 10.40 -12.18 -1.22
CA ALA A 46 9.76 -12.58 -2.48
C ALA A 46 9.05 -13.94 -2.38
N THR A 47 9.50 -14.83 -1.49
CA THR A 47 8.89 -16.15 -1.28
C THR A 47 7.74 -16.15 -0.26
N LYS A 48 7.65 -15.14 0.60
CA LYS A 48 6.58 -15.03 1.62
C LYS A 48 5.24 -14.63 1.02
N ILE A 49 5.24 -13.90 -0.10
CA ILE A 49 4.03 -13.47 -0.77
C ILE A 49 3.82 -14.39 -1.99
N PRO A 50 2.72 -15.15 -2.06
CA PRO A 50 2.40 -15.97 -3.22
C PRO A 50 1.89 -15.06 -4.34
N TRP A 51 2.82 -14.46 -5.09
CA TRP A 51 2.52 -13.59 -6.22
C TRP A 51 1.86 -14.38 -7.34
N GLU A 52 0.71 -13.88 -7.80
CA GLU A 52 0.06 -14.38 -9.01
C GLU A 52 0.66 -13.69 -10.23
N THR A 53 1.07 -14.46 -11.23
CA THR A 53 1.65 -13.94 -12.48
C THR A 53 0.61 -13.64 -13.55
N SER A 54 -0.67 -13.91 -13.26
CA SER A 54 -1.80 -13.69 -14.17
C SER A 54 -2.92 -12.95 -13.46
N LEU A 55 -3.39 -11.88 -14.08
CA LEU A 55 -4.50 -11.09 -13.55
C LEU A 55 -5.78 -11.92 -13.46
N GLU A 56 -6.03 -12.82 -14.41
CA GLU A 56 -7.21 -13.69 -14.40
C GLU A 56 -7.17 -14.68 -13.23
N LYS A 57 -6.00 -15.24 -12.92
CA LYS A 57 -5.83 -16.08 -11.72
C LYS A 57 -6.02 -15.28 -10.44
N ALA A 58 -5.47 -14.06 -10.38
CA ALA A 58 -5.66 -13.16 -9.23
C ALA A 58 -7.14 -12.82 -9.01
N LYS A 59 -7.91 -12.56 -10.09
CA LYS A 59 -9.36 -12.34 -10.04
C LYS A 59 -10.11 -13.55 -9.51
N ALA A 60 -9.83 -14.75 -10.02
CA ALA A 60 -10.48 -15.97 -9.56
C ALA A 60 -10.22 -16.22 -8.06
N LYS A 61 -8.97 -16.03 -7.61
CA LYS A 61 -8.58 -16.19 -6.20
C LYS A 61 -9.21 -15.14 -5.29
N SER A 62 -9.29 -13.89 -5.74
CA SER A 62 -9.97 -12.80 -5.04
C SER A 62 -11.46 -13.10 -4.87
N ALA A 63 -12.14 -13.52 -5.94
CA ALA A 63 -13.55 -13.89 -5.90
C ALA A 63 -13.81 -15.07 -4.95
N ALA A 64 -12.95 -16.09 -4.97
CA ALA A 64 -13.07 -17.26 -4.09
C ALA A 64 -12.81 -16.94 -2.60
N SER A 65 -11.95 -15.97 -2.32
CA SER A 65 -11.55 -15.61 -0.94
C SER A 65 -12.27 -14.40 -0.37
N GLY A 66 -12.99 -13.63 -1.20
CA GLY A 66 -13.63 -12.37 -0.81
C GLY A 66 -12.65 -11.24 -0.47
N LYS A 67 -11.37 -11.36 -0.86
CA LYS A 67 -10.31 -10.38 -0.54
C LYS A 67 -9.99 -9.48 -1.74
N PRO A 68 -9.65 -8.20 -1.53
CA PRO A 68 -9.29 -7.29 -2.61
C PRO A 68 -7.96 -7.68 -3.28
N ILE A 69 -7.75 -7.21 -4.52
CA ILE A 69 -6.54 -7.44 -5.30
C ILE A 69 -5.64 -6.20 -5.21
N LEU A 70 -4.38 -6.40 -4.84
CA LEU A 70 -3.30 -5.46 -5.12
C LEU A 70 -2.54 -5.97 -6.33
N TRP A 71 -2.48 -5.17 -7.40
CA TRP A 71 -1.82 -5.54 -8.64
C TRP A 71 -0.72 -4.54 -8.99
N VAL A 72 0.50 -5.03 -9.15
CA VAL A 72 1.68 -4.22 -9.43
C VAL A 72 2.18 -4.55 -10.82
N HIS A 73 2.17 -3.55 -11.70
CA HIS A 73 2.89 -3.59 -12.97
C HIS A 73 4.20 -2.82 -12.82
N MET A 74 5.32 -3.49 -13.04
CA MET A 74 6.61 -2.81 -13.17
C MET A 74 6.86 -2.57 -14.65
N LEU A 75 7.14 -1.31 -15.00
CA LEU A 75 7.58 -0.91 -16.33
C LEU A 75 9.11 -0.75 -16.28
N GLY A 76 9.83 -1.43 -17.18
CA GLY A 76 11.29 -1.42 -17.25
C GLY A 76 11.95 -2.71 -16.75
N ASN A 77 13.27 -2.79 -16.92
CA ASN A 77 14.07 -3.92 -16.42
C ASN A 77 14.54 -3.65 -14.98
N ILE A 78 14.55 -4.71 -14.16
CA ILE A 78 15.10 -4.68 -12.79
C ILE A 78 16.64 -4.82 -12.81
N ASP A 79 17.26 -4.84 -13.99
CA ASP A 79 18.72 -4.94 -14.16
C ASP A 79 19.44 -3.59 -13.99
N GLY A 80 18.70 -2.49 -13.82
CA GLY A 80 19.27 -1.17 -13.55
C GLY A 80 19.77 -0.43 -14.78
N TYR A 81 19.50 -0.93 -15.99
CA TYR A 81 19.72 -0.16 -17.22
C TYR A 81 18.45 0.60 -17.60
N THR A 82 18.54 1.93 -17.59
CA THR A 82 17.56 2.86 -18.18
C THR A 82 17.91 3.18 -19.62
#